data_AF-A0A942RST4-F1
#
_entry.id   AF-A0A942RST4-F1
#
_cell.length_a   1.000
_cell.length_b   1.000
_cell.length_c   1.000
_cell.angle_alpha   90.00
_cell.angle_beta   90.00
_cell.angle_gamma   90.00
#
_symmetry.space_group_name_H-M   'P 1'
#
loop_
_entity.id
_entity.type
_entity.pdbx_description
1 polymer ?
#
loop_
_entity_poly.entity_id
_entity_poly.type
_entity_poly.pdbx_seq_one_letter_code
_entity_poly.pdbx_strand_id
1 'polypeptide(L)'
;MIKLNIKTLFSILLFVAVTQSCKKLDIGVNQNNLTEKEILEKFTFIPQGQNPVLQKISDKIKRDNKEAHFITDLANRVGYPIWSATEIRKPKNNFANRTESDEEYEIVLFHFLNPILMK
;
A
#
# COMPACT_ATOMS: atom_id res chain seq x y z
N MET A 1 29.32 41.81 18.21
CA MET A 1 27.95 42.32 17.98
C MET A 1 27.57 42.00 16.54
N ILE A 2 26.81 40.94 16.30
CA ILE A 2 26.52 40.44 14.94
C ILE A 2 25.38 41.27 14.35
N LYS A 3 25.62 41.97 13.23
CA LYS A 3 24.57 42.66 12.47
C LYS A 3 23.82 41.63 11.64
N LEU A 4 22.66 41.17 12.11
CA LEU A 4 21.80 40.27 11.35
C LEU A 4 21.10 41.07 10.24
N ASN A 5 21.36 40.71 9.00
CA ASN A 5 20.79 41.38 7.83
C ASN A 5 19.37 40.86 7.58
N ILE A 6 18.45 41.73 7.14
CA ILE A 6 17.04 41.35 6.93
C ILE A 6 16.88 40.22 5.91
N LYS A 7 17.78 40.16 4.91
CA LYS A 7 17.84 39.08 3.92
C LYS A 7 18.21 37.74 4.56
N THR A 8 19.12 37.74 5.53
CA THR A 8 19.50 36.53 6.27
C THR A 8 18.36 36.02 7.13
N LEU A 9 17.58 36.93 7.73
CA LEU A 9 16.39 36.59 8.52
C LEU A 9 15.30 35.97 7.65
N PHE A 10 15.06 36.52 6.46
CA PHE A 10 14.11 35.96 5.48
C PHE A 10 14.55 34.58 4.97
N SER A 11 15.85 34.39 4.72
CA SER A 11 16.40 33.10 4.29
C SER A 11 16.24 32.01 5.35
N ILE A 12 16.46 32.33 6.63
CA ILE A 12 16.26 31.38 7.74
C ILE A 12 14.78 31.04 7.88
N LEU A 13 13.88 32.04 7.77
CA LEU A 13 12.44 31.83 7.83
C LEU A 13 11.95 30.89 6.71
N LEU A 14 12.44 31.07 5.49
CA LEU A 14 12.10 30.21 4.36
C LEU A 14 12.58 28.77 4.58
N PHE A 15 13.80 28.60 5.10
CA PHE A 15 14.36 27.27 5.39
C PHE A 15 13.53 26.54 6.45
N VAL A 16 13.12 27.22 7.53
CA VAL A 16 12.27 26.63 8.57
C VAL A 16 10.90 26.25 7.99
N ALA A 17 10.30 27.09 7.14
CA ALA A 17 9.00 26.79 6.51
C ALA A 17 9.06 25.53 5.63
N VAL A 18 10.11 25.36 4.82
CA VAL A 18 10.27 24.20 3.94
C VAL A 18 10.46 22.90 4.75
N THR A 19 11.21 22.95 5.87
CA THR A 19 11.41 21.77 6.72
C THR A 19 10.16 21.32 7.47
N GLN A 20 9.21 22.22 7.75
CA GLN A 20 7.95 21.87 8.43
C GLN A 20 6.93 21.21 7.48
N SER A 21 7.01 21.48 6.17
CA SER A 21 6.09 20.90 5.16
C SER A 21 6.45 19.47 4.74
N CYS A 22 7.60 18.93 5.15
CA CYS A 22 7.97 17.53 4.93
C CYS A 22 7.48 16.59 6.04
N LYS A 23 6.45 16.97 6.81
CA LYS A 23 5.77 16.01 7.67
C LYS A 23 4.89 15.14 6.78
N LYS A 24 5.30 13.89 6.59
CA LYS A 24 4.44 12.83 6.06
C LYS A 24 3.12 12.95 6.79
N LEU A 25 2.04 13.23 6.05
CA LEU A 25 0.70 13.20 6.59
C LEU A 25 0.47 11.71 6.91
N ASP A 26 0.79 11.31 8.14
CA ASP A 26 0.34 10.04 8.67
C ASP A 26 -1.17 10.18 8.73
N ILE A 27 -1.81 9.79 7.63
CA ILE A 27 -3.23 9.49 7.61
C ILE A 27 -3.35 8.33 8.60
N GLY A 28 -3.52 8.69 9.85
CA GLY A 28 -3.95 7.83 10.92
C GLY A 28 -5.36 7.38 10.56
N VAL A 29 -5.46 6.43 9.62
CA VAL A 29 -6.41 5.34 9.78
C VAL A 29 -6.27 4.96 11.24
N ASN A 30 -7.36 4.94 11.99
CA ASN A 30 -7.41 4.71 13.43
C ASN A 30 -6.69 3.38 13.78
N GLN A 31 -5.36 3.43 13.88
CA GLN A 31 -4.43 2.31 13.69
C GLN A 31 -4.04 1.67 15.02
N ASN A 32 -4.35 2.34 16.12
CA ASN A 32 -3.74 2.04 17.41
C ASN A 32 -4.32 0.79 18.11
N ASN A 33 -5.36 0.16 17.55
CA ASN A 33 -6.09 -0.93 18.22
C ASN A 33 -6.30 -2.19 17.37
N LEU A 34 -5.73 -2.28 16.17
CA LEU A 34 -5.86 -3.52 15.39
C LEU A 34 -4.92 -4.59 15.96
N THR A 35 -5.49 -5.71 16.35
CA THR A 35 -4.77 -6.90 16.75
C THR A 35 -4.05 -7.51 15.55
N GLU A 36 -2.96 -8.23 15.80
CA GLU A 36 -2.22 -8.95 14.75
C GLU A 36 -3.13 -9.84 13.90
N LYS A 37 -4.15 -10.45 14.52
CA LYS A 37 -5.15 -11.26 13.83
C LYS A 37 -5.94 -10.45 12.80
N GLU A 38 -6.38 -9.25 13.15
CA GLU A 38 -7.15 -8.37 12.25
C GLU A 38 -6.28 -7.85 11.10
N ILE A 39 -4.98 -7.57 11.37
CA ILE A 39 -4.01 -7.22 10.34
C ILE A 39 -3.86 -8.40 9.36
N LEU A 40 -3.65 -9.61 9.88
CA LEU A 40 -3.52 -10.81 9.06
C LEU A 40 -4.76 -11.06 8.18
N GLU A 41 -5.96 -10.89 8.74
CA GLU A 41 -7.21 -11.03 8.01
C GLU A 41 -7.31 -10.02 6.86
N LYS A 42 -6.91 -8.76 7.05
CA LYS A 42 -6.92 -7.76 5.96
C LYS A 42 -6.02 -8.15 4.78
N PHE A 43 -4.89 -8.81 5.03
CA PHE A 43 -3.96 -9.24 3.97
C PHE A 43 -4.35 -10.55 3.31
N THR A 44 -5.11 -11.41 4.01
CA THR A 44 -5.38 -12.78 3.57
C THR A 44 -6.86 -13.08 3.37
N PHE A 45 -7.71 -12.05 3.42
CA PHE A 45 -9.12 -12.17 3.14
C PHE A 45 -9.35 -12.55 1.67
N ILE A 46 -10.10 -13.62 1.46
CA ILE A 46 -10.52 -14.08 0.14
C ILE A 46 -12.05 -14.26 0.18
N PRO A 47 -12.82 -13.56 -0.67
CA PRO A 47 -14.26 -13.78 -0.77
C PRO A 47 -14.62 -15.24 -1.07
N GLN A 48 -15.76 -15.70 -0.58
CA GLN A 48 -16.27 -17.03 -0.91
C GLN A 48 -16.59 -17.14 -2.41
N GLY A 49 -16.37 -18.33 -2.98
CA GLY A 49 -16.58 -18.59 -4.42
C GLY A 49 -15.41 -18.21 -5.32
N GLN A 50 -14.29 -17.74 -4.75
CA GLN A 50 -13.08 -17.43 -5.50
C GLN A 50 -12.21 -18.67 -5.78
N ASN A 51 -11.29 -18.51 -6.74
CA ASN A 51 -10.40 -19.58 -7.22
C ASN A 51 -9.68 -20.30 -6.05
N PRO A 52 -9.71 -21.66 -5.99
CA PRO A 52 -9.08 -22.43 -4.91
C PRO A 52 -7.56 -22.25 -4.82
N VAL A 53 -6.89 -21.82 -5.90
CA VAL A 53 -5.47 -21.48 -5.90
C VAL A 53 -5.19 -20.27 -5.00
N LEU A 54 -6.08 -19.26 -5.00
CA LEU A 54 -5.94 -18.09 -4.14
C LEU A 54 -6.02 -18.50 -2.67
N GLN A 55 -6.89 -19.45 -2.32
CA GLN A 55 -6.97 -20.00 -0.97
C GLN A 55 -5.64 -20.63 -0.54
N LYS A 56 -5.03 -21.44 -1.41
CA LYS A 56 -3.70 -22.03 -1.16
C LYS A 56 -2.60 -20.98 -0.97
N ILE A 57 -2.64 -19.90 -1.75
CA ILE A 57 -1.70 -18.77 -1.62
C ILE A 57 -1.89 -18.08 -0.27
N SER A 58 -3.12 -17.74 0.10
CA SER A 58 -3.44 -17.17 1.42
C SER A 58 -2.94 -18.07 2.55
N ASP A 59 -3.17 -19.39 2.47
CA ASP A 59 -2.75 -20.32 3.52
C ASP A 59 -1.22 -20.41 3.62
N LYS A 60 -0.51 -20.34 2.49
CA LYS A 60 0.96 -20.25 2.49
C LYS A 60 1.42 -18.96 3.17
N ILE A 61 0.84 -17.82 2.79
CA ILE A 61 1.15 -16.51 3.39
C ILE A 61 0.90 -16.53 4.90
N LYS A 62 -0.20 -17.11 5.37
CA LYS A 62 -0.50 -17.27 6.81
C LYS A 62 0.54 -18.12 7.52
N ARG A 63 0.98 -19.23 6.92
CA ARG A 63 2.03 -20.09 7.48
C ARG A 63 3.36 -19.36 7.57
N ASP A 64 3.80 -18.73 6.49
CA ASP A 64 5.07 -17.99 6.45
C ASP A 64 5.04 -16.82 7.45
N ASN A 65 3.90 -16.15 7.61
CA ASN A 65 3.75 -15.08 8.60
C ASN A 65 3.80 -15.58 10.05
N LYS A 66 3.38 -16.82 10.33
CA LYS A 66 3.47 -17.39 11.68
C LYS A 66 4.91 -17.53 12.15
N GLU A 67 5.86 -17.69 11.23
CA GLU A 67 7.28 -17.83 11.54
C GLU A 67 7.99 -16.46 11.58
N ALA A 68 7.67 -15.57 10.63
CA ALA A 68 8.42 -14.34 10.42
C ALA A 68 7.71 -13.05 10.87
N HIS A 69 6.41 -13.10 11.20
CA HIS A 69 5.57 -11.94 11.55
C HIS A 69 5.64 -10.76 10.56
N PHE A 70 5.99 -11.05 9.30
CA PHE A 70 6.35 -10.04 8.31
C PHE A 70 5.17 -9.16 7.87
N ILE A 71 3.93 -9.64 7.98
CA ILE A 71 2.73 -8.88 7.58
C ILE A 71 2.52 -7.69 8.51
N THR A 72 2.75 -7.87 9.81
CA THR A 72 2.67 -6.78 10.79
C THR A 72 3.73 -5.73 10.50
N ASP A 73 4.96 -6.17 10.24
CA ASP A 73 6.05 -5.27 9.85
C ASP A 73 5.77 -4.53 8.53
N LEU A 74 5.22 -5.23 7.55
CA LEU A 74 4.83 -4.66 6.27
C LEU A 74 3.72 -3.62 6.44
N ALA A 75 2.70 -3.93 7.24
CA ALA A 75 1.60 -3.02 7.55
C ALA A 75 2.09 -1.74 8.24
N ASN A 76 3.02 -1.87 9.19
CA ASN A 76 3.58 -0.73 9.91
C ASN A 76 4.46 0.17 9.02
N ARG A 77 5.16 -0.40 8.03
CA ARG A 77 6.07 0.35 7.16
C ARG A 77 5.38 0.95 5.93
N VAL A 78 4.51 0.17 5.29
CA VAL A 78 3.94 0.47 3.96
C VAL A 78 2.44 0.75 4.04
N GLY A 79 1.75 0.24 5.07
CA GLY A 79 0.30 0.38 5.23
C GLY A 79 -0.47 -0.88 4.84
N TYR A 80 -1.79 -0.77 4.84
CA TYR A 80 -2.71 -1.87 4.55
C TYR A 80 -3.11 -1.92 3.07
N PRO A 81 -3.39 -3.10 2.52
CA PRO A 81 -3.90 -3.22 1.16
C PRO A 81 -5.33 -2.66 1.06
N ILE A 82 -5.63 -1.99 -0.06
CA ILE A 82 -6.96 -1.49 -0.41
C ILE A 82 -7.49 -2.31 -1.59
N TRP A 83 -7.99 -3.52 -1.31
CA TRP A 83 -8.46 -4.46 -2.34
C TRP A 83 -9.64 -3.94 -3.16
N SER A 84 -10.45 -3.04 -2.60
CA SER A 84 -11.57 -2.43 -3.34
C SER A 84 -11.11 -1.51 -4.47
N ALA A 85 -9.85 -1.08 -4.48
CA ALA A 85 -9.28 -0.21 -5.50
C ALA A 85 -8.44 -0.96 -6.54
N THR A 86 -8.29 -2.28 -6.43
CA THR A 86 -7.54 -3.08 -7.42
C THR A 86 -8.43 -3.47 -8.59
N GLU A 87 -8.01 -3.14 -9.81
CA GLU A 87 -8.68 -3.55 -11.04
C GLU A 87 -8.08 -4.89 -11.53
N ILE A 88 -8.90 -5.94 -11.60
CA ILE A 88 -8.49 -7.22 -12.20
C ILE A 88 -8.77 -7.12 -13.70
N ARG A 89 -7.71 -6.94 -14.50
CA ARG A 89 -7.85 -6.95 -15.96
C ARG A 89 -7.77 -8.38 -16.47
N LYS A 90 -8.79 -8.78 -17.21
CA LYS A 90 -8.71 -10.02 -18.00
C LYS A 90 -7.75 -9.79 -19.17
N PRO A 91 -6.84 -10.72 -19.47
CA PRO A 91 -5.99 -10.60 -20.64
C PRO A 91 -6.87 -10.43 -21.88
N LYS A 92 -6.54 -9.42 -22.70
CA LYS A 92 -7.28 -9.14 -23.93
C LYS A 92 -6.91 -10.22 -24.93
N ASN A 93 -7.74 -11.27 -24.99
CA ASN A 93 -7.55 -12.42 -25.86
C ASN A 93 -7.47 -11.99 -27.34
N ASN A 94 -6.25 -11.91 -27.88
CA ASN A 94 -5.99 -11.98 -29.32
C ASN A 94 -5.49 -13.38 -29.75
N PHE A 95 -5.47 -14.36 -28.83
CA PHE A 95 -5.10 -15.73 -29.14
C PHE A 95 -6.31 -16.65 -28.97
N ALA A 96 -7.04 -16.85 -30.06
CA ALA A 96 -7.84 -18.06 -30.23
C ALA A 96 -6.88 -19.26 -30.19
N ASN A 97 -7.20 -20.30 -29.41
CA ASN A 97 -6.44 -21.54 -29.18
C ASN A 97 -5.42 -21.57 -28.03
N ARG A 98 -5.80 -21.14 -26.82
CA ARG A 98 -5.20 -21.73 -25.61
C ARG A 98 -6.26 -22.48 -24.81
N THR A 99 -5.98 -23.75 -24.59
CA THR A 99 -6.75 -24.70 -23.80
C THR A 99 -6.94 -24.16 -22.38
N GLU A 100 -8.14 -24.36 -21.86
CA GLU A 100 -8.74 -23.90 -20.61
C GLU A 100 -8.03 -24.41 -19.33
N SER A 101 -6.76 -24.07 -19.10
CA SER A 101 -6.11 -24.38 -17.81
C SER A 101 -5.27 -23.27 -17.18
N ASP A 102 -4.84 -22.27 -17.95
CA ASP A 102 -3.86 -21.29 -17.47
C ASP A 102 -4.44 -19.87 -17.58
N GLU A 103 -5.38 -19.52 -16.69
CA GLU A 103 -5.84 -18.14 -16.55
C GLU A 103 -4.75 -17.31 -15.86
N GLU A 104 -3.84 -16.77 -16.68
CA GLU A 104 -2.82 -15.82 -16.27
C GLU A 104 -3.47 -14.44 -16.05
N TYR A 105 -3.66 -14.05 -14.79
CA TYR A 105 -4.20 -12.75 -14.40
C TYR A 105 -3.07 -11.72 -14.27
N GLU A 106 -3.17 -10.61 -14.98
CA GLU A 106 -2.29 -9.46 -14.77
C GLU A 106 -2.87 -8.60 -13.62
N ILE A 107 -2.22 -8.64 -12.46
CA ILE A 107 -2.58 -7.76 -11.33
C ILE A 107 -1.94 -6.40 -11.59
N VAL A 108 -2.73 -5.46 -12.09
CA VAL A 108 -2.31 -4.06 -12.21
C VAL A 108 -2.41 -3.41 -10.83
N LEU A 109 -1.30 -3.37 -10.11
CA LEU A 109 -1.18 -2.53 -8.92
C LEU A 109 -1.20 -1.07 -9.38
N PHE A 110 -2.27 -0.35 -9.08
CA PHE A 110 -2.22 1.11 -9.18
C PHE A 110 -1.17 1.59 -8.18
N HIS A 111 -0.06 2.11 -8.69
CA HIS A 111 0.81 2.97 -7.91
C HIS A 111 -0.08 4.10 -7.37
N PHE A 112 -0.39 4.08 -6.09
CA PHE A 112 -0.91 5.25 -5.37
C PHE A 112 0.22 6.28 -5.23
N LEU A 113 0.74 6.76 -6.36
CA LEU A 113 1.27 8.10 -6.43
C LEU A 113 0.04 9.00 -6.47
N ASN A 114 -0.33 9.50 -5.29
CA ASN A 114 -1.34 10.54 -5.07
C ASN A 114 -1.46 11.50 -6.27
N PRO A 115 -2.59 11.55 -6.99
CA PRO A 115 -2.96 12.71 -7.76
C PRO A 115 -3.87 13.57 -6.88
N ILE A 116 -3.36 14.06 -5.74
CA ILE A 116 -3.97 15.22 -5.08
C ILE A 116 -3.18 16.43 -5.55
N LEU A 117 -3.51 16.91 -6.75
CA LEU A 117 -3.34 18.29 -7.21
C LEU A 117 -3.81 18.38 -8.67
N MET A 118 -5.12 18.58 -8.86
CA MET A 118 -5.66 19.42 -9.93
C MET A 118 -7.13 19.69 -9.65
N LYS A 119 -7.39 20.58 -8.69
CA LYS A 119 -8.41 21.63 -8.75
C LYS A 119 -8.14 22.65 -7.66
#